data_AF-G7IX27-F1
#
_entry.id   AF-G7IX27-F1
#
_cell.length_a   1.000
_cell.length_b   1.000
_cell.length_c   1.000
_cell.angle_alpha   90.00
_cell.angle_beta   90.00
_cell.angle_gamma   90.00
#
_symmetry.space_group_name_H-M   'P 1'
#
loop_
_entity.id
_entity.type
_entity.pdbx_description
1 polymer ?
#
loop_
_entity_poly.entity_id
_entity_poly.type
_entity_poly.pdbx_seq_one_letter_code
_entity_poly.pdbx_strand_id
1 'polypeptide(L)'
;MHSWLENIVNLYRNMRNDNFALFDEDPLGRSINLQSHCYGEFSSAVVQANTTMEDQSQIEVASNNAVFLGIYDGHGGTQASRFICEHLFKNLLRFANDNENDITEATLRNAVSATEEGFLDFAKMNYMHQPNLGYVGSCCLAGIIWKETLHVANLGDSRVVIGTMVNKKIRAEQLTRDHNCNDEAIREELRAMHPDDPNVVINDNGSWRVKGFITVSRAIGDAYLKRSEFTLRESFPKLEIVPEPFTRGVLSAEPEMHTRVLTDNDQFIIFASDGLWDFLSNKKAAEIVQKNPRNGIAKRLLSTALAVAAKRRKVTYRKIQAAATGRNNVSRRSFHDDISVIVVFLDKTSFPRQPVLNLSYTGSSDRPVQSDFAQFGLTTSRLDSMRHRSLKDIIQFESGSSHASSSQGPRTPLALNPQTLEGESSRAQSNR
;
A
#
# COMPACT_ATOMS: atom_id res chain seq x y z
N MET A 1 -20.64 -10.75 29.42
CA MET A 1 -20.01 -12.06 29.73
C MET A 1 -18.53 -11.79 30.00
N HIS A 2 -17.86 -12.46 30.94
CA HIS A 2 -16.47 -12.10 31.29
C HIS A 2 -15.48 -12.43 30.17
N SER A 3 -14.62 -11.48 29.81
CA SER A 3 -13.57 -11.64 28.78
C SER A 3 -12.58 -12.78 29.07
N TRP A 4 -12.40 -13.15 30.34
CA TRP A 4 -11.61 -14.32 30.74
C TRP A 4 -12.18 -15.64 30.21
N LEU A 5 -13.52 -15.79 30.19
CA LEU A 5 -14.16 -16.97 29.60
C LEU A 5 -14.01 -16.99 28.07
N GLU A 6 -14.09 -15.83 27.42
CA GLU A 6 -13.81 -15.73 25.99
C GLU A 6 -12.36 -16.04 25.66
N ASN A 7 -11.39 -15.57 26.46
CA ASN A 7 -9.98 -15.91 26.32
C ASN A 7 -9.73 -17.41 26.47
N ILE A 8 -10.38 -18.10 27.43
CA ILE A 8 -10.28 -19.56 27.56
C ILE A 8 -10.91 -20.28 26.37
N VAL A 9 -12.11 -19.89 25.94
CA VAL A 9 -12.78 -20.49 24.77
C VAL A 9 -11.99 -20.24 23.48
N ASN A 10 -11.33 -19.09 23.35
CA ASN A 10 -10.46 -18.76 22.23
C ASN A 10 -9.16 -19.57 22.28
N LEU A 11 -8.53 -19.75 23.46
CA LEU A 11 -7.42 -20.70 23.65
C LEU A 11 -7.83 -22.10 23.19
N TYR A 12 -8.99 -22.59 23.65
CA TYR A 12 -9.46 -23.94 23.37
C TYR A 12 -9.83 -24.17 21.89
N ARG A 13 -10.31 -23.13 21.21
CA ARG A 13 -10.51 -23.14 19.74
C ARG A 13 -9.17 -23.08 18.98
N ASN A 14 -8.18 -22.36 19.49
CA ASN A 14 -6.85 -22.26 18.88
C ASN A 14 -6.08 -23.60 19.02
N MET A 15 -6.12 -24.22 20.20
CA MET A 15 -5.50 -25.54 20.46
C MET A 15 -6.07 -26.69 19.62
N ARG A 16 -7.24 -26.52 18.97
CA ARG A 16 -7.80 -27.51 18.03
C ARG A 16 -7.33 -27.35 16.58
N ASN A 17 -6.48 -26.38 16.28
CA ASN A 17 -5.95 -26.15 14.95
C ASN A 17 -4.42 -26.14 15.03
N ASP A 18 -3.79 -27.32 14.99
CA ASP A 18 -2.35 -27.52 15.22
C ASP A 18 -1.47 -26.52 14.44
N ASN A 19 -1.83 -26.22 13.19
CA ASN A 19 -1.09 -25.28 12.33
C ASN A 19 -1.05 -23.84 12.87
N PHE A 20 -2.02 -23.44 13.71
CA PHE A 20 -2.04 -22.14 14.38
C PHE A 20 -1.02 -22.08 15.53
N ALA A 21 -0.93 -23.14 16.34
CA ALA A 21 0.11 -23.25 17.36
C ALA A 21 1.51 -23.38 16.74
N LEU A 22 1.64 -24.13 15.64
CA LEU A 22 2.88 -24.21 14.87
C LEU A 22 3.31 -22.87 14.28
N PHE A 23 2.40 -21.95 13.97
CA PHE A 23 2.77 -20.61 13.49
C PHE A 23 3.46 -19.78 14.59
N ASP A 24 3.00 -19.91 15.84
CA ASP A 24 3.67 -19.29 17.00
C ASP A 24 5.04 -19.94 17.31
N GLU A 25 5.34 -21.12 16.73
CA GLU A 25 6.67 -21.77 16.72
C GLU A 25 7.55 -21.35 15.51
N ASP A 26 7.04 -20.59 14.53
CA ASP A 26 7.77 -20.24 13.29
C ASP A 26 8.67 -19.02 13.48
N PRO A 27 10.01 -19.16 13.48
CA PRO A 27 10.93 -18.04 13.76
C PRO A 27 10.88 -16.94 12.68
N LEU A 28 10.35 -17.26 11.50
CA LEU A 28 10.15 -16.35 10.37
C LEU A 28 8.70 -15.82 10.25
N GLY A 29 7.80 -16.19 11.16
CA GLY A 29 6.47 -15.60 11.29
C GLY A 29 6.46 -14.41 12.25
N ARG A 30 5.73 -13.33 11.93
CA ARG A 30 5.45 -12.21 12.84
C ARG A 30 3.97 -11.84 12.78
N SER A 31 3.44 -11.22 13.85
CA SER A 31 2.03 -10.83 13.88
C SER A 31 1.71 -9.72 14.84
N ILE A 32 1.07 -8.68 14.31
CA ILE A 32 0.40 -7.64 15.09
C ILE A 32 -0.94 -8.22 15.57
N ASN A 33 -0.98 -8.58 16.85
CA ASN A 33 -2.21 -8.93 17.57
C ASN A 33 -3.20 -7.76 17.53
N LEU A 34 -4.48 -8.05 17.76
CA LEU A 34 -5.60 -7.11 17.58
C LEU A 34 -5.34 -5.71 18.18
N GLN A 35 -5.36 -4.66 17.34
CA GLN A 35 -5.16 -3.25 17.69
C GLN A 35 -6.41 -2.43 17.36
N SER A 36 -6.61 -1.29 18.01
CA SER A 36 -7.73 -0.37 17.75
C SER A 36 -7.41 0.67 16.66
N HIS A 37 -8.41 1.07 15.89
CA HIS A 37 -8.35 2.23 14.97
C HIS A 37 -9.67 3.02 14.98
N CYS A 38 -9.69 4.16 14.30
CA CYS A 38 -10.83 5.08 14.27
C CYS A 38 -12.12 4.47 13.68
N TYR A 39 -12.05 3.36 12.94
CA TYR A 39 -13.21 2.64 12.39
C TYR A 39 -13.50 1.27 13.04
N GLY A 40 -12.62 0.75 13.91
CA GLY A 40 -12.82 -0.56 14.55
C GLY A 40 -11.53 -1.14 15.12
N GLU A 41 -11.23 -2.39 14.76
CA GLU A 41 -9.99 -3.10 15.14
C GLU A 41 -9.24 -3.61 13.89
N PHE A 42 -7.93 -3.86 13.98
CA PHE A 42 -7.16 -4.52 12.92
C PHE A 42 -6.18 -5.56 13.48
N SER A 43 -5.76 -6.50 12.65
CA SER A 43 -4.65 -7.43 12.93
C SER A 43 -3.86 -7.69 11.65
N SER A 44 -2.54 -7.81 11.77
CA SER A 44 -1.65 -8.13 10.65
C SER A 44 -0.78 -9.34 10.98
N ALA A 45 -0.39 -10.11 9.97
CA ALA A 45 0.60 -11.17 10.11
C ALA A 45 1.39 -11.33 8.81
N VAL A 46 2.67 -11.62 8.96
CA VAL A 46 3.63 -11.80 7.88
C VAL A 46 4.44 -13.07 8.10
N VAL A 47 4.84 -13.78 7.03
CA VAL A 47 5.77 -14.91 7.11
C VAL A 47 6.71 -14.97 5.91
N GLN A 48 8.00 -15.08 6.17
CA GLN A 48 9.04 -15.15 5.15
C GLN A 48 9.23 -16.57 4.61
N ALA A 49 9.27 -16.70 3.28
CA ALA A 49 9.71 -17.86 2.51
C ALA A 49 11.07 -17.65 1.82
N ASN A 50 11.42 -16.41 1.51
CA ASN A 50 12.68 -16.05 0.85
C ASN A 50 13.90 -16.09 1.79
N THR A 51 15.11 -15.87 1.24
CA THR A 51 16.33 -15.73 2.04
C THR A 51 16.29 -14.46 2.92
N THR A 52 15.66 -13.41 2.40
CA THR A 52 15.25 -12.19 3.10
C THR A 52 13.81 -11.89 2.68
N MET A 53 12.94 -11.50 3.58
CA MET A 53 11.57 -11.12 3.21
C MET A 53 11.60 -9.93 2.23
N GLU A 54 11.06 -10.15 1.04
CA GLU A 54 10.94 -9.15 -0.03
C GLU A 54 9.64 -8.35 0.15
N ASP A 55 8.57 -9.02 0.57
CA ASP A 55 7.34 -8.45 1.11
C ASP A 55 7.60 -7.36 2.16
N GLN A 56 6.78 -6.30 2.15
CA GLN A 56 6.64 -5.31 3.22
C GLN A 56 5.16 -5.03 3.48
N SER A 57 4.82 -4.71 4.74
CA SER A 57 3.46 -4.28 5.12
C SER A 57 3.50 -3.00 5.96
N GLN A 58 2.54 -2.11 5.78
CA GLN A 58 2.43 -0.84 6.52
C GLN A 58 1.00 -0.59 6.98
N ILE A 59 0.84 -0.08 8.20
CA ILE A 59 -0.43 0.42 8.74
C ILE A 59 -0.15 1.72 9.48
N GLU A 60 -0.83 2.79 9.10
CA GLU A 60 -0.74 4.08 9.78
C GLU A 60 -2.13 4.45 10.26
N VAL A 61 -2.27 4.68 11.56
CA VAL A 61 -3.55 5.03 12.18
C VAL A 61 -3.55 6.51 12.53
N ALA A 62 -4.53 7.27 12.05
CA ALA A 62 -4.90 8.54 12.65
C ALA A 62 -5.96 8.33 13.72
N SER A 63 -5.88 9.08 14.82
CA SER A 63 -6.72 8.89 16.01
C SER A 63 -8.23 8.99 15.76
N ASN A 64 -8.67 9.74 14.72
CA ASN A 64 -10.06 10.19 14.62
C ASN A 64 -10.76 9.87 13.28
N ASN A 65 -10.03 9.69 12.18
CA ASN A 65 -10.59 9.84 10.82
C ASN A 65 -9.82 9.15 9.68
N ALA A 66 -8.68 8.49 9.94
CA ALA A 66 -7.85 7.90 8.88
C ALA A 66 -7.21 6.56 9.27
N VAL A 67 -7.15 5.63 8.32
CA VAL A 67 -6.28 4.43 8.38
C VAL A 67 -5.66 4.20 7.01
N PHE A 68 -4.35 4.37 6.88
CA PHE A 68 -3.59 3.98 5.70
C PHE A 68 -3.09 2.54 5.85
N LEU A 69 -3.06 1.82 4.73
CA LEU A 69 -2.81 0.39 4.61
C LEU A 69 -1.90 0.16 3.41
N GLY A 70 -0.85 -0.63 3.56
CA GLY A 70 0.07 -0.98 2.49
C GLY A 70 0.48 -2.45 2.55
N ILE A 71 0.42 -3.12 1.40
CA ILE A 71 1.15 -4.35 1.11
C ILE A 71 2.03 -4.06 -0.10
N TYR A 72 3.33 -4.27 0.03
CA TYR A 72 4.34 -4.03 -1.00
C TYR A 72 5.12 -5.33 -1.20
N ASP A 73 4.60 -6.16 -2.09
CA ASP A 73 5.13 -7.48 -2.43
C ASP A 73 6.32 -7.28 -3.37
N GLY A 74 7.50 -7.80 -3.02
CA GLY A 74 8.79 -7.39 -3.58
C GLY A 74 9.48 -8.49 -4.37
N HIS A 75 10.22 -8.12 -5.42
CA HIS A 75 10.91 -9.09 -6.27
C HIS A 75 12.25 -8.60 -6.82
N GLY A 76 13.19 -9.54 -6.95
CA GLY A 76 14.56 -9.27 -7.38
C GLY A 76 15.41 -8.56 -6.32
N GLY A 77 14.86 -8.37 -5.11
CA GLY A 77 15.45 -7.59 -4.03
C GLY A 77 14.40 -6.91 -3.15
N THR A 78 14.83 -6.52 -1.96
CA THR A 78 13.99 -5.85 -0.95
C THR A 78 13.89 -4.33 -1.13
N GLN A 79 14.60 -3.75 -2.12
CA GLN A 79 14.84 -2.31 -2.19
C GLN A 79 13.61 -1.51 -2.62
N ALA A 80 12.83 -1.99 -3.60
CA ALA A 80 11.62 -1.29 -4.04
C ALA A 80 10.53 -1.30 -2.96
N SER A 81 10.18 -2.48 -2.40
CA SER A 81 9.16 -2.61 -1.34
C SER A 81 9.48 -1.79 -0.09
N ARG A 82 10.77 -1.71 0.30
CA ARG A 82 11.23 -0.82 1.39
C ARG A 82 11.14 0.65 1.03
N PHE A 83 11.57 1.04 -0.17
CA PHE A 83 11.46 2.43 -0.62
C PHE A 83 10.01 2.91 -0.61
N ILE A 84 9.06 2.07 -1.07
CA ILE A 84 7.62 2.36 -1.01
C ILE A 84 7.16 2.55 0.43
N CYS A 85 7.51 1.63 1.34
CA CYS A 85 7.19 1.72 2.77
C CYS A 85 7.74 2.99 3.44
N GLU A 86 8.93 3.43 3.03
CA GLU A 86 9.59 4.62 3.56
C GLU A 86 9.05 5.95 2.98
N HIS A 87 8.49 5.95 1.76
CA HIS A 87 8.18 7.18 1.00
C HIS A 87 6.71 7.37 0.63
N LEU A 88 5.94 6.31 0.34
CA LEU A 88 4.58 6.42 -0.21
C LEU A 88 3.63 7.16 0.73
N PHE A 89 3.63 6.81 2.01
CA PHE A 89 2.80 7.47 3.00
C PHE A 89 3.16 8.96 3.18
N LYS A 90 4.46 9.31 3.10
CA LYS A 90 4.92 10.71 3.18
C LYS A 90 4.52 11.50 1.93
N ASN A 91 4.59 10.88 0.75
CA ASN A 91 4.08 11.45 -0.50
C ASN A 91 2.55 11.67 -0.42
N LEU A 92 1.79 10.73 0.16
CA LEU A 92 0.35 10.89 0.41
C LEU A 92 0.05 12.08 1.33
N LEU A 93 0.77 12.21 2.45
CA LEU A 93 0.61 13.33 3.38
C LEU A 93 0.99 14.68 2.75
N ARG A 94 2.02 14.73 1.89
CA ARG A 94 2.36 15.92 1.11
C ARG A 94 1.21 16.33 0.19
N PHE A 95 0.76 15.44 -0.70
CA PHE A 95 -0.34 15.77 -1.62
C PHE A 95 -1.66 16.04 -0.89
N ALA A 96 -1.88 15.47 0.30
CA ALA A 96 -3.04 15.80 1.13
C ALA A 96 -2.98 17.23 1.68
N ASN A 97 -1.81 17.66 2.19
CA ASN A 97 -1.59 19.05 2.60
C ASN A 97 -1.81 20.03 1.44
N ASP A 98 -1.30 19.70 0.26
CA ASP A 98 -1.41 20.52 -0.95
C ASP A 98 -2.86 20.59 -1.46
N ASN A 99 -3.68 19.57 -1.15
CA ASN A 99 -5.11 19.46 -1.42
C ASN A 99 -5.96 19.83 -0.18
N GLU A 100 -5.66 20.98 0.46
CA GLU A 100 -6.40 21.56 1.59
C GLU A 100 -6.58 20.65 2.83
N ASN A 101 -5.74 19.64 3.02
CA ASN A 101 -5.87 18.58 4.04
C ASN A 101 -6.99 17.56 3.77
N ASP A 102 -7.32 17.32 2.49
CA ASP A 102 -8.25 16.28 2.05
C ASP A 102 -7.56 15.19 1.22
N ILE A 103 -7.91 13.93 1.49
CA ILE A 103 -7.39 12.77 0.76
C ILE A 103 -8.46 12.27 -0.21
N THR A 104 -8.10 12.20 -1.48
CA THR A 104 -8.94 11.72 -2.58
C THR A 104 -8.23 10.61 -3.35
N GLU A 105 -8.91 10.01 -4.33
CA GLU A 105 -8.29 9.10 -5.28
C GLU A 105 -7.09 9.75 -6.01
N ALA A 106 -7.21 11.01 -6.42
CA ALA A 106 -6.13 11.73 -7.09
C ALA A 106 -4.93 11.95 -6.14
N THR A 107 -5.19 12.22 -4.85
CA THR A 107 -4.16 12.35 -3.83
C THR A 107 -3.34 11.06 -3.69
N LEU A 108 -4.00 9.89 -3.70
CA LEU A 108 -3.32 8.59 -3.62
C LEU A 108 -2.63 8.20 -4.94
N ARG A 109 -3.26 8.45 -6.10
CA ARG A 109 -2.67 8.22 -7.44
C ARG A 109 -1.37 9.01 -7.60
N ASN A 110 -1.39 10.30 -7.25
CA ASN A 110 -0.22 11.17 -7.28
C ASN A 110 0.87 10.71 -6.30
N ALA A 111 0.50 10.22 -5.12
CA ALA A 111 1.45 9.67 -4.15
C ALA A 111 2.18 8.42 -4.67
N VAL A 112 1.46 7.51 -5.36
CA VAL A 112 2.05 6.35 -6.03
C VAL A 112 2.99 6.79 -7.15
N SER A 113 2.55 7.68 -8.04
CA SER A 113 3.36 8.21 -9.14
C SER A 113 4.66 8.88 -8.65
N ALA A 114 4.60 9.73 -7.62
CA ALA A 114 5.79 10.35 -7.04
C ALA A 114 6.70 9.38 -6.28
N THR A 115 6.22 8.19 -5.93
CA THR A 115 7.02 7.13 -5.29
C THR A 115 7.76 6.31 -6.35
N GLU A 116 7.12 6.01 -7.48
CA GLU A 116 7.79 5.45 -8.67
C GLU A 116 8.91 6.37 -9.16
N GLU A 117 8.60 7.64 -9.45
CA GLU A 117 9.59 8.60 -9.99
C GLU A 117 10.79 8.75 -9.03
N GLY A 118 10.54 8.86 -7.72
CA GLY A 118 11.59 8.89 -6.71
C GLY A 118 12.43 7.61 -6.65
N PHE A 119 11.85 6.43 -6.89
CA PHE A 119 12.61 5.18 -6.93
C PHE A 119 13.42 5.03 -8.22
N LEU A 120 12.89 5.47 -9.38
CA LEU A 120 13.62 5.45 -10.64
C LEU A 120 14.80 6.43 -10.62
N ASP A 121 14.64 7.63 -10.05
CA ASP A 121 15.75 8.55 -9.82
C ASP A 121 16.77 7.99 -8.82
N PHE A 122 16.32 7.36 -7.72
CA PHE A 122 17.21 6.67 -6.78
C PHE A 122 18.03 5.56 -7.46
N ALA A 123 17.40 4.73 -8.29
CA ALA A 123 18.07 3.67 -9.06
C ALA A 123 19.08 4.26 -10.06
N LYS A 124 18.72 5.34 -10.76
CA LYS A 124 19.57 6.07 -11.70
C LYS A 124 20.81 6.66 -11.04
N MET A 125 20.64 7.35 -9.91
CA MET A 125 21.71 7.99 -9.16
C MET A 125 22.69 6.97 -8.56
N ASN A 126 22.21 5.79 -8.14
CA ASN A 126 23.03 4.77 -7.48
C ASN A 126 23.57 3.69 -8.44
N TYR A 127 23.19 3.69 -9.72
CA TYR A 127 23.49 2.62 -10.68
C TYR A 127 24.98 2.19 -10.68
N MET A 128 25.91 3.14 -10.68
CA MET A 128 27.36 2.87 -10.75
C MET A 128 27.92 2.11 -9.53
N HIS A 129 27.13 1.98 -8.45
CA HIS A 129 27.47 1.25 -7.24
C HIS A 129 26.49 0.11 -6.92
N GLN A 130 25.24 0.20 -7.39
CA GLN A 130 24.17 -0.77 -7.19
C GLN A 130 23.36 -0.99 -8.48
N PRO A 131 23.95 -1.55 -9.55
CA PRO A 131 23.26 -1.71 -10.84
C PRO A 131 22.05 -2.65 -10.75
N ASN A 132 22.00 -3.51 -9.73
CA ASN A 132 20.86 -4.38 -9.47
C ASN A 132 19.55 -3.60 -9.23
N LEU A 133 19.61 -2.34 -8.79
CA LEU A 133 18.42 -1.48 -8.58
C LEU A 133 17.58 -1.32 -9.85
N GLY A 134 18.18 -1.46 -11.04
CA GLY A 134 17.45 -1.44 -12.30
C GLY A 134 16.50 -2.62 -12.53
N TYR A 135 16.66 -3.72 -11.79
CA TYR A 135 15.79 -4.92 -11.83
C TYR A 135 14.91 -5.11 -10.60
N VAL A 136 15.17 -4.40 -9.48
CA VAL A 136 14.34 -4.57 -8.28
C VAL A 136 12.99 -3.90 -8.55
N GLY A 137 11.92 -4.61 -8.25
CA GLY A 137 10.57 -4.08 -8.32
C GLY A 137 9.70 -4.54 -7.16
N SER A 138 8.48 -4.04 -7.14
CA SER A 138 7.48 -4.41 -6.14
C SER A 138 6.07 -4.11 -6.63
N CYS A 139 5.17 -5.09 -6.50
CA CYS A 139 3.74 -4.86 -6.55
C CYS A 139 3.34 -3.94 -5.38
N CYS A 140 2.46 -2.98 -5.61
CA CYS A 140 2.08 -1.98 -4.63
C CYS A 140 0.56 -1.94 -4.48
N LEU A 141 0.07 -2.47 -3.35
CA LEU A 141 -1.33 -2.40 -2.95
C LEU A 141 -1.46 -1.44 -1.77
N ALA A 142 -1.80 -0.19 -2.08
CA ALA A 142 -1.94 0.88 -1.10
C ALA A 142 -3.40 1.28 -0.94
N GLY A 143 -3.84 1.60 0.27
CA GLY A 143 -5.20 2.02 0.54
C GLY A 143 -5.29 2.99 1.71
N ILE A 144 -6.33 3.81 1.69
CA ILE A 144 -6.63 4.79 2.73
C ILE A 144 -8.14 4.78 2.99
N ILE A 145 -8.53 4.49 4.22
CA ILE A 145 -9.87 4.83 4.71
C ILE A 145 -9.79 6.25 5.25
N TRP A 146 -10.49 7.19 4.62
CA TRP A 146 -10.55 8.60 4.98
C TRP A 146 -12.00 9.07 4.93
N LYS A 147 -12.50 9.65 6.03
CA LYS A 147 -13.90 10.14 6.13
C LYS A 147 -14.93 9.10 5.64
N GLU A 148 -14.79 7.85 6.10
CA GLU A 148 -15.65 6.70 5.74
C GLU A 148 -15.58 6.26 4.26
N THR A 149 -14.72 6.89 3.44
CA THR A 149 -14.43 6.46 2.07
C THR A 149 -13.11 5.70 2.02
N LEU A 150 -13.13 4.51 1.42
CA LEU A 150 -11.93 3.73 1.09
C LEU A 150 -11.49 4.08 -0.34
N HIS A 151 -10.28 4.62 -0.48
CA HIS A 151 -9.55 4.65 -1.75
C HIS A 151 -8.48 3.56 -1.74
N VAL A 152 -8.28 2.89 -2.87
CA VAL A 152 -7.26 1.86 -3.08
C VAL A 152 -6.54 2.14 -4.40
N ALA A 153 -5.23 1.96 -4.42
CA ALA A 153 -4.37 1.90 -5.59
C ALA A 153 -3.79 0.49 -5.69
N ASN A 154 -3.90 -0.15 -6.86
CA ASN A 154 -3.25 -1.44 -7.12
C ASN A 154 -2.27 -1.39 -8.30
N LEU A 155 -1.06 -1.88 -8.05
CA LEU A 155 -0.06 -2.26 -9.03
C LEU A 155 0.33 -3.72 -8.75
N GLY A 156 0.03 -4.62 -9.68
CA GLY A 156 0.29 -6.05 -9.53
C GLY A 156 -0.91 -6.85 -9.04
N ASP A 157 -0.64 -7.97 -8.38
CA ASP A 157 -1.57 -9.07 -8.05
C ASP A 157 -1.74 -9.33 -6.54
N SER A 158 -1.10 -8.51 -5.71
CA SER A 158 -1.64 -8.17 -4.39
C SER A 158 -3.11 -7.69 -4.55
N ARG A 159 -3.99 -8.05 -3.60
CA ARG A 159 -5.45 -7.91 -3.78
C ARG A 159 -6.19 -7.46 -2.51
N VAL A 160 -7.21 -6.61 -2.69
CA VAL A 160 -8.21 -6.28 -1.65
C VAL A 160 -9.48 -7.11 -1.79
N VAL A 161 -9.94 -7.70 -0.69
CA VAL A 161 -11.25 -8.36 -0.56
C VAL A 161 -12.02 -7.78 0.62
N ILE A 162 -13.23 -7.26 0.37
CA ILE A 162 -14.16 -6.80 1.41
C ILE A 162 -15.18 -7.90 1.78
N GLY A 163 -15.56 -7.94 3.05
CA GLY A 163 -16.60 -8.81 3.60
C GLY A 163 -17.86 -8.01 3.89
N THR A 164 -18.84 -8.07 2.99
CA THR A 164 -20.12 -7.36 3.12
C THR A 164 -21.24 -8.29 3.59
N MET A 165 -21.98 -7.88 4.61
CA MET A 165 -23.14 -8.57 5.15
C MET A 165 -24.36 -8.43 4.22
N VAL A 166 -24.77 -9.55 3.61
CA VAL A 166 -25.95 -9.63 2.73
C VAL A 166 -26.83 -10.78 3.20
N ASN A 167 -28.10 -10.50 3.53
CA ASN A 167 -29.07 -11.51 4.00
C ASN A 167 -28.55 -12.39 5.15
N LYS A 168 -27.91 -11.75 6.15
CA LYS A 168 -27.28 -12.38 7.33
C LYS A 168 -26.13 -13.37 7.01
N LYS A 169 -25.48 -13.20 5.85
CA LYS A 169 -24.29 -13.96 5.42
C LYS A 169 -23.24 -12.99 4.86
N ILE A 170 -21.95 -13.31 4.98
CA ILE A 170 -20.91 -12.53 4.29
C ILE A 170 -20.87 -12.92 2.81
N ARG A 171 -20.94 -11.91 1.93
CA ARG A 171 -20.41 -11.93 0.57
C ARG A 171 -18.95 -11.49 0.63
N ALA A 172 -18.06 -12.30 0.04
CA ALA A 172 -16.70 -11.87 -0.27
C ALA A 172 -16.73 -11.15 -1.62
N GLU A 173 -16.14 -9.97 -1.68
CA GLU A 173 -16.16 -9.10 -2.85
C GLU A 173 -14.76 -8.54 -3.09
N GLN A 174 -14.21 -8.80 -4.27
CA GLN A 174 -12.88 -8.34 -4.66
C GLN A 174 -12.99 -6.92 -5.21
N LEU A 175 -12.18 -6.00 -4.69
CA LEU A 175 -12.26 -4.57 -5.06
C LEU A 175 -11.22 -4.16 -6.11
N THR A 176 -10.12 -4.89 -6.22
CA THR A 176 -9.01 -4.62 -7.16
C THR A 176 -8.87 -5.76 -8.16
N ARG A 177 -8.61 -5.47 -9.44
CA ARG A 177 -8.18 -6.51 -10.40
C ARG A 177 -6.71 -6.86 -10.16
N ASP A 178 -6.39 -8.14 -10.34
CA ASP A 178 -5.03 -8.64 -10.29
C ASP A 178 -4.33 -8.38 -11.64
N HIS A 179 -3.16 -7.74 -11.62
CA HIS A 179 -2.41 -7.40 -12.83
C HIS A 179 -1.38 -8.46 -13.21
N ASN A 180 -1.79 -9.74 -13.23
CA ASN A 180 -0.92 -10.87 -13.56
C ASN A 180 -1.20 -11.39 -14.99
N CYS A 181 -0.14 -11.64 -15.77
CA CYS A 181 -0.22 -12.11 -17.16
C CYS A 181 -0.83 -13.51 -17.34
N ASN A 182 -1.03 -14.26 -16.25
CA ASN A 182 -1.76 -15.52 -16.30
C ASN A 182 -3.28 -15.31 -16.43
N ASP A 183 -3.81 -14.11 -16.14
CA ASP A 183 -5.14 -13.68 -16.60
C ASP A 183 -5.13 -13.36 -18.11
N GLU A 184 -6.17 -13.81 -18.83
CA GLU A 184 -6.35 -13.57 -20.27
C GLU A 184 -6.51 -12.08 -20.59
N ALA A 185 -7.29 -11.35 -19.80
CA ALA A 185 -7.59 -9.94 -20.04
C ALA A 185 -6.33 -9.07 -19.90
N ILE A 186 -5.40 -9.44 -19.01
CA ILE A 186 -4.11 -8.77 -18.87
C ILE A 186 -3.20 -9.03 -20.09
N ARG A 187 -3.24 -10.25 -20.68
CA ARG A 187 -2.52 -10.53 -21.93
C ARG A 187 -3.09 -9.73 -23.10
N GLU A 188 -4.40 -9.58 -23.17
CA GLU A 188 -5.07 -8.79 -24.21
C GLU A 188 -4.78 -7.29 -24.07
N GLU A 189 -4.83 -6.75 -22.85
CA GLU A 189 -4.44 -5.37 -22.52
C GLU A 189 -2.99 -5.08 -22.93
N LEU A 190 -2.05 -5.95 -22.57
CA LEU A 190 -0.63 -5.81 -22.96
C LEU A 190 -0.42 -5.81 -24.48
N ARG A 191 -1.07 -6.73 -25.21
CA ARG A 191 -0.99 -6.82 -26.68
C ARG A 191 -1.64 -5.62 -27.36
N ALA A 192 -2.75 -5.10 -26.83
CA ALA A 192 -3.44 -3.93 -27.37
C ALA A 192 -2.62 -2.64 -27.19
N MET A 193 -1.84 -2.52 -26.11
CA MET A 193 -0.92 -1.40 -25.89
C MET A 193 0.38 -1.50 -26.71
N HIS A 194 0.76 -2.71 -27.15
CA HIS A 194 2.00 -2.99 -27.87
C HIS A 194 1.76 -3.80 -29.17
N PRO A 195 0.95 -3.27 -30.12
CA PRO A 195 0.64 -3.96 -31.37
C PRO A 195 1.86 -4.12 -32.30
N ASP A 196 2.93 -3.36 -32.02
CA ASP A 196 4.25 -3.47 -32.66
C ASP A 196 5.14 -4.58 -32.07
N ASP A 197 4.75 -5.21 -30.95
CA ASP A 197 5.54 -6.21 -30.22
C ASP A 197 4.78 -7.55 -30.03
N PRO A 198 4.93 -8.52 -30.94
CA PRO A 198 4.30 -9.84 -30.80
C PRO A 198 4.85 -10.65 -29.62
N ASN A 199 5.97 -10.22 -29.01
CA ASN A 199 6.64 -10.87 -27.89
C ASN A 199 6.44 -10.13 -26.55
N VAL A 200 5.52 -9.16 -26.48
CA VAL A 200 5.26 -8.38 -25.24
C VAL A 200 4.91 -9.26 -24.05
N VAL A 201 4.23 -10.39 -24.30
CA VAL A 201 3.88 -11.37 -23.27
C VAL A 201 4.14 -12.79 -23.79
N ILE A 202 5.07 -13.50 -23.12
CA ILE A 202 5.62 -14.79 -23.54
C ILE A 202 5.15 -15.86 -22.55
N ASN A 203 4.84 -17.09 -23.01
CA ASN A 203 4.63 -18.22 -22.12
C ASN A 203 5.97 -18.94 -21.85
N ASP A 204 6.42 -18.89 -20.61
CA ASP A 204 7.57 -19.61 -20.07
C ASP A 204 7.06 -20.80 -19.24
N ASN A 205 7.22 -22.01 -19.78
CA ASN A 205 6.92 -23.28 -19.08
C ASN A 205 5.53 -23.35 -18.41
N GLY A 206 4.52 -22.71 -19.01
CA GLY A 206 3.15 -22.65 -18.52
C GLY A 206 2.77 -21.36 -17.77
N SER A 207 3.75 -20.53 -17.37
CA SER A 207 3.50 -19.20 -16.79
C SER A 207 3.66 -18.11 -17.85
N TRP A 208 2.76 -17.15 -17.91
CA TRP A 208 2.89 -15.99 -18.81
C TRP A 208 3.69 -14.87 -18.14
N ARG A 209 4.60 -14.25 -18.90
CA ARG A 209 5.51 -13.19 -18.42
C ARG A 209 5.65 -12.04 -19.42
N VAL A 210 5.69 -10.80 -18.93
CA VAL A 210 6.07 -9.62 -19.72
C VAL A 210 7.50 -9.80 -20.22
N LYS A 211 7.68 -9.75 -21.55
CA LYS A 211 8.96 -9.99 -22.26
C LYS A 211 9.72 -11.27 -21.87
N GLY A 212 9.07 -12.21 -21.19
CA GLY A 212 9.70 -13.42 -20.64
C GLY A 212 10.28 -13.30 -19.23
N PHE A 213 10.24 -12.13 -18.58
CA PHE A 213 10.86 -11.90 -17.27
C PHE A 213 9.87 -12.01 -16.10
N ILE A 214 8.89 -11.11 -16.03
CA ILE A 214 8.04 -10.88 -14.85
C ILE A 214 6.58 -11.27 -15.09
N THR A 215 5.91 -11.87 -14.10
CA THR A 215 4.51 -12.31 -14.21
C THR A 215 3.48 -11.18 -14.13
N VAL A 216 3.77 -10.10 -13.40
CA VAL A 216 2.89 -8.92 -13.35
C VAL A 216 3.07 -7.97 -14.52
N SER A 217 2.02 -7.24 -14.88
CA SER A 217 2.02 -6.17 -15.89
C SER A 217 2.18 -4.77 -15.30
N ARG A 218 2.06 -4.64 -13.97
CA ARG A 218 2.21 -3.36 -13.26
C ARG A 218 2.99 -3.54 -11.94
N ALA A 219 3.92 -2.63 -11.65
CA ALA A 219 4.75 -2.61 -10.44
C ALA A 219 5.37 -1.21 -10.24
N ILE A 220 5.95 -0.94 -9.07
CA ILE A 220 6.97 0.11 -8.86
C ILE A 220 8.35 -0.51 -9.06
N GLY A 221 9.32 0.23 -9.64
CA GLY A 221 10.65 -0.30 -9.95
C GLY A 221 10.72 -0.98 -11.32
N ASP A 222 11.45 -2.10 -11.47
CA ASP A 222 11.63 -2.81 -12.75
C ASP A 222 12.07 -1.88 -13.91
N ALA A 223 12.98 -0.94 -13.62
CA ALA A 223 13.32 0.18 -14.50
C ALA A 223 13.73 -0.25 -15.93
N TYR A 224 14.40 -1.41 -16.05
CA TYR A 224 14.79 -2.05 -17.31
C TYR A 224 13.63 -2.35 -18.28
N LEU A 225 12.40 -2.54 -17.77
CA LEU A 225 11.18 -2.75 -18.57
C LEU A 225 10.40 -1.46 -18.85
N LYS A 226 10.85 -0.31 -18.31
CA LYS A 226 10.09 0.96 -18.32
C LYS A 226 10.73 2.07 -19.13
N ARG A 227 12.04 2.31 -18.95
CA ARG A 227 12.77 3.41 -19.62
C ARG A 227 14.01 2.88 -20.33
N SER A 228 14.15 3.20 -21.62
CA SER A 228 15.25 2.76 -22.47
C SER A 228 16.65 3.13 -21.96
N GLU A 229 16.79 4.13 -21.09
CA GLU A 229 18.05 4.45 -20.43
C GLU A 229 18.57 3.33 -19.50
N PHE A 230 17.70 2.48 -18.94
CA PHE A 230 18.09 1.28 -18.20
C PHE A 230 18.25 0.04 -19.11
N THR A 231 17.91 0.14 -20.40
CA THR A 231 17.78 -1.01 -21.32
C THR A 231 18.81 -0.99 -22.46
N LEU A 232 19.13 0.18 -23.01
CA LEU A 232 19.79 0.32 -24.32
C LEU A 232 21.17 1.02 -24.28
N ARG A 233 22.16 0.17 -23.95
CA ARG A 233 23.46 0.01 -24.64
C ARG A 233 24.58 1.06 -24.63
N GLU A 234 24.38 2.37 -24.43
CA GLU A 234 25.51 3.32 -24.60
C GLU A 234 26.05 4.00 -23.33
N SER A 235 25.24 4.23 -22.30
CA SER A 235 25.66 4.97 -21.09
C SER A 235 25.67 4.14 -19.79
N PHE A 236 25.09 2.94 -19.79
CA PHE A 236 24.94 2.09 -18.60
C PHE A 236 25.46 0.66 -18.86
N PRO A 237 26.41 0.14 -18.05
CA PRO A 237 26.99 -1.19 -18.28
C PRO A 237 26.00 -2.32 -17.97
N LYS A 238 25.42 -2.88 -19.04
CA LYS A 238 24.70 -4.17 -19.12
C LYS A 238 23.75 -4.50 -17.96
N LEU A 239 22.51 -4.04 -18.08
CA LEU A 239 21.38 -4.86 -17.60
C LEU A 239 21.05 -5.96 -18.64
N GLU A 240 20.11 -6.86 -18.31
CA GLU A 240 19.63 -7.91 -19.21
C GLU A 240 19.07 -7.32 -20.52
N ILE A 241 19.34 -8.01 -21.63
CA ILE A 241 18.90 -7.58 -22.95
C ILE A 241 17.41 -7.94 -23.09
N VAL A 242 16.54 -6.98 -22.81
CA VAL A 242 15.11 -7.08 -23.11
C VAL A 242 14.94 -7.37 -24.60
N PRO A 243 14.21 -8.44 -25.01
CA PRO A 243 14.08 -8.81 -26.41
C PRO A 243 13.41 -7.71 -27.24
N GLU A 244 14.05 -7.33 -28.35
CA GLU A 244 13.47 -6.41 -29.33
C GLU A 244 12.16 -6.97 -29.93
N PRO A 245 11.19 -6.12 -30.30
CA PRO A 245 11.23 -4.65 -30.28
C PRO A 245 10.96 -4.08 -28.87
N PHE A 246 11.77 -3.11 -28.42
CA PHE A 246 11.54 -2.34 -27.19
C PHE A 246 11.42 -0.84 -27.49
N THR A 247 10.33 -0.46 -28.14
CA THR A 247 10.04 0.92 -28.58
C THR A 247 9.48 1.83 -27.48
N ARG A 248 8.98 1.23 -26.39
CA ARG A 248 8.33 1.88 -25.24
C ARG A 248 8.41 0.97 -24.01
N GLY A 249 8.21 1.51 -22.82
CA GLY A 249 8.11 0.72 -21.59
C GLY A 249 6.91 -0.23 -21.63
N VAL A 250 7.16 -1.52 -21.32
CA VAL A 250 6.17 -2.61 -21.40
C VAL A 250 5.52 -2.95 -20.06
N LEU A 251 6.07 -2.42 -18.96
CA LEU A 251 5.53 -2.54 -17.61
C LEU A 251 5.02 -1.17 -17.15
N SER A 252 3.86 -1.11 -16.51
CA SER A 252 3.27 0.16 -16.04
C SER A 252 3.48 0.40 -14.55
N ALA A 253 3.55 1.68 -14.17
CA ALA A 253 3.46 2.14 -12.78
C ALA A 253 2.16 2.93 -12.50
N GLU A 254 1.22 2.98 -13.46
CA GLU A 254 -0.06 3.66 -13.30
C GLU A 254 -1.07 2.75 -12.56
N PRO A 255 -1.51 3.11 -11.34
CA PRO A 255 -2.36 2.24 -10.53
C PRO A 255 -3.77 2.11 -11.11
N GLU A 256 -4.31 0.90 -11.05
CA GLU A 256 -5.76 0.72 -11.10
C GLU A 256 -6.32 1.22 -9.76
N MET A 257 -7.20 2.22 -9.81
CA MET A 257 -7.77 2.82 -8.62
C MET A 257 -9.19 2.28 -8.37
N HIS A 258 -9.51 2.07 -7.09
CA HIS A 258 -10.85 1.74 -6.64
C HIS A 258 -11.27 2.68 -5.50
N THR A 259 -12.47 3.24 -5.61
CA THR A 259 -13.06 4.13 -4.60
C THR A 259 -14.40 3.57 -4.13
N ARG A 260 -14.56 3.35 -2.82
CA ARG A 260 -15.79 2.84 -2.18
C ARG A 260 -16.16 3.68 -0.95
N VAL A 261 -17.35 4.27 -0.95
CA VAL A 261 -17.95 4.75 0.30
C VAL A 261 -18.34 3.53 1.15
N LEU A 262 -17.77 3.41 2.34
CA LEU A 262 -18.02 2.26 3.22
C LEU A 262 -19.44 2.33 3.77
N THR A 263 -20.06 1.16 3.95
CA THR A 263 -21.43 1.06 4.42
C THR A 263 -21.54 0.29 5.71
N ASP A 264 -22.66 0.49 6.39
CA ASP A 264 -23.09 -0.25 7.58
C ASP A 264 -23.24 -1.78 7.34
N ASN A 265 -23.13 -2.25 6.10
CA ASN A 265 -23.09 -3.67 5.76
C ASN A 265 -21.67 -4.19 5.58
N ASP A 266 -20.67 -3.35 5.38
CA ASP A 266 -19.27 -3.75 5.26
C ASP A 266 -18.72 -4.07 6.66
N GLN A 267 -18.12 -5.24 6.86
CA GLN A 267 -17.75 -5.74 8.21
C GLN A 267 -16.25 -5.87 8.41
N PHE A 268 -15.51 -6.13 7.33
CA PHE A 268 -14.06 -6.17 7.32
C PHE A 268 -13.51 -6.03 5.90
N ILE A 269 -12.23 -5.64 5.81
CA ILE A 269 -11.44 -5.60 4.58
C ILE A 269 -10.18 -6.46 4.82
N ILE A 270 -9.75 -7.21 3.81
CA ILE A 270 -8.51 -7.98 3.77
C ILE A 270 -7.62 -7.39 2.68
N PHE A 271 -6.42 -6.94 3.03
CA PHE A 271 -5.32 -6.64 2.11
C PHE A 271 -4.29 -7.78 2.23
N ALA A 272 -3.81 -8.33 1.12
CA ALA A 272 -2.73 -9.33 1.16
C ALA A 272 -1.96 -9.47 -0.17
N SER A 273 -0.71 -9.94 -0.06
CA SER A 273 0.16 -10.33 -1.18
C SER A 273 -0.31 -11.62 -1.87
N ASP A 274 0.24 -11.91 -3.06
CA ASP A 274 -0.22 -13.04 -3.89
C ASP A 274 -0.11 -14.37 -3.14
N GLY A 275 0.92 -14.51 -2.29
CA GLY A 275 1.19 -15.66 -1.42
C GLY A 275 0.08 -16.02 -0.43
N LEU A 276 -0.93 -15.17 -0.20
CA LEU A 276 -2.17 -15.59 0.46
C LEU A 276 -3.15 -16.21 -0.55
N TRP A 277 -3.40 -15.48 -1.63
CA TRP A 277 -4.45 -15.73 -2.61
C TRP A 277 -4.17 -16.97 -3.47
N ASP A 278 -2.89 -17.27 -3.70
CA ASP A 278 -2.44 -18.48 -4.37
C ASP A 278 -2.93 -19.75 -3.64
N PHE A 279 -3.11 -19.70 -2.31
CA PHE A 279 -3.61 -20.83 -1.51
C PHE A 279 -5.07 -20.70 -1.05
N LEU A 280 -5.60 -19.49 -0.89
CA LEU A 280 -6.96 -19.23 -0.38
C LEU A 280 -7.81 -18.39 -1.35
N SER A 281 -8.97 -18.91 -1.76
CA SER A 281 -9.95 -18.11 -2.49
C SER A 281 -10.59 -17.03 -1.61
N ASN A 282 -11.01 -15.91 -2.22
CA ASN A 282 -11.66 -14.77 -1.56
C ASN A 282 -12.78 -15.20 -0.59
N LYS A 283 -13.64 -16.12 -1.03
CA LYS A 283 -14.70 -16.72 -0.20
C LYS A 283 -14.15 -17.49 1.00
N LYS A 284 -13.06 -18.26 0.83
CA LYS A 284 -12.45 -19.02 1.93
C LYS A 284 -11.79 -18.10 2.95
N ALA A 285 -11.10 -17.04 2.51
CA ALA A 285 -10.52 -16.02 3.39
C ALA A 285 -11.62 -15.31 4.21
N ALA A 286 -12.66 -14.80 3.55
CA ALA A 286 -13.80 -14.16 4.21
C ALA A 286 -14.55 -15.11 5.16
N GLU A 287 -14.71 -16.39 4.81
CA GLU A 287 -15.26 -17.40 5.73
C GLU A 287 -14.38 -17.66 6.95
N ILE A 288 -13.05 -17.54 6.85
CA ILE A 288 -12.14 -17.65 8.00
C ILE A 288 -12.36 -16.44 8.91
N VAL A 289 -12.36 -15.23 8.37
CA VAL A 289 -12.58 -13.98 9.14
C VAL A 289 -13.94 -13.98 9.84
N GLN A 290 -15.01 -14.37 9.14
CA GLN A 290 -16.37 -14.37 9.70
C GLN A 290 -16.62 -15.45 10.78
N LYS A 291 -15.93 -16.60 10.72
CA LYS A 291 -16.24 -17.78 11.57
C LYS A 291 -15.30 -17.95 12.76
N ASN A 292 -14.34 -17.05 12.96
CA ASN A 292 -13.32 -17.16 14.01
C ASN A 292 -13.21 -15.87 14.85
N PRO A 293 -12.60 -15.93 16.04
CA PRO A 293 -12.31 -14.74 16.82
C PRO A 293 -11.36 -13.79 16.08
N ARG A 294 -11.56 -12.47 16.27
CA ARG A 294 -10.70 -11.42 15.70
C ARG A 294 -9.25 -11.52 16.16
N ASN A 295 -9.03 -11.91 17.42
CA ASN A 295 -7.69 -12.06 17.97
C ASN A 295 -6.92 -13.17 17.25
N GLY A 296 -5.76 -12.81 16.67
CA GLY A 296 -4.95 -13.69 15.84
C GLY A 296 -5.57 -14.03 14.48
N ILE A 297 -6.51 -13.25 13.94
CA ILE A 297 -7.18 -13.62 12.68
C ILE A 297 -6.23 -13.63 11.47
N ALA A 298 -5.30 -12.69 11.39
CA ALA A 298 -4.30 -12.65 10.32
C ALA A 298 -3.37 -13.89 10.39
N LYS A 299 -2.88 -14.25 11.59
CA LYS A 299 -2.16 -15.52 11.81
C LYS A 299 -2.95 -16.73 11.34
N ARG A 300 -4.27 -16.74 11.53
CA ARG A 300 -5.13 -17.86 11.12
C ARG A 300 -5.26 -17.97 9.59
N LEU A 301 -5.24 -16.85 8.88
CA LEU A 301 -5.19 -16.82 7.41
C LEU A 301 -3.86 -17.42 6.91
N LEU A 302 -2.71 -16.92 7.40
CA LEU A 302 -1.38 -17.48 7.09
C LEU A 302 -1.29 -18.98 7.43
N SER A 303 -1.66 -19.36 8.66
CA SER A 303 -1.65 -20.77 9.11
C SER A 303 -2.48 -21.69 8.20
N THR A 304 -3.58 -21.17 7.62
CA THR A 304 -4.43 -21.94 6.71
C THR A 304 -3.84 -22.00 5.31
N ALA A 305 -3.24 -20.92 4.80
CA ALA A 305 -2.51 -20.90 3.54
C ALA A 305 -1.32 -21.88 3.56
N LEU A 306 -0.48 -21.80 4.60
CA LEU A 306 0.67 -22.70 4.82
C LEU A 306 0.23 -24.17 4.96
N ALA A 307 -0.91 -24.46 5.57
CA ALA A 307 -1.48 -25.81 5.62
C ALA A 307 -1.94 -26.31 4.24
N VAL A 308 -2.47 -25.43 3.37
CA VAL A 308 -2.81 -25.77 1.98
C VAL A 308 -1.54 -25.96 1.13
N ALA A 309 -0.51 -25.12 1.30
CA ALA A 309 0.80 -25.25 0.67
C ALA A 309 1.47 -26.59 1.02
N ALA A 310 1.51 -26.93 2.31
CA ALA A 310 2.01 -28.20 2.82
C ALA A 310 1.24 -29.38 2.21
N LYS A 311 -0.10 -29.31 2.14
CA LYS A 311 -0.95 -30.32 1.52
C LYS A 311 -0.69 -30.47 0.01
N ARG A 312 -0.55 -29.36 -0.75
CA ARG A 312 -0.21 -29.37 -2.19
C ARG A 312 1.11 -30.12 -2.44
N ARG A 313 2.13 -29.87 -1.60
CA ARG A 313 3.46 -30.51 -1.69
C ARG A 313 3.56 -31.86 -0.95
N LYS A 314 2.46 -32.38 -0.38
CA LYS A 314 2.39 -33.65 0.40
C LYS A 314 3.38 -33.71 1.58
N VAL A 315 3.53 -32.60 2.31
CA VAL A 315 4.39 -32.47 3.51
C VAL A 315 3.59 -31.98 4.73
N THR A 316 4.23 -31.97 5.90
CA THR A 316 3.74 -31.28 7.10
C THR A 316 4.25 -29.84 7.15
N TYR A 317 3.55 -28.94 7.85
CA TYR A 317 4.02 -27.56 8.04
C TYR A 317 5.40 -27.53 8.76
N ARG A 318 5.64 -28.42 9.74
CA ARG A 318 6.97 -28.62 10.35
C ARG A 318 8.11 -28.89 9.34
N LYS A 319 7.85 -29.50 8.18
CA LYS A 319 8.85 -29.68 7.13
C LYS A 319 9.12 -28.38 6.33
N ILE A 320 8.13 -27.50 6.20
CA ILE A 320 8.31 -26.14 5.66
C ILE A 320 9.12 -25.29 6.64
N GLN A 321 8.79 -25.33 7.93
CA GLN A 321 9.54 -24.64 8.99
C GLN A 321 11.01 -25.13 9.03
N ALA A 322 11.25 -26.43 8.88
CA ALA A 322 12.61 -26.96 8.78
C ALA A 322 13.37 -26.46 7.53
N ALA A 323 12.70 -26.23 6.40
CA ALA A 323 13.31 -25.67 5.18
C ALA A 323 13.85 -24.24 5.38
N ALA A 324 13.26 -23.46 6.30
CA ALA A 324 13.80 -22.15 6.71
C ALA A 324 15.24 -22.20 7.25
N THR A 325 15.67 -23.36 7.74
CA THR A 325 17.02 -23.56 8.31
C THR A 325 18.06 -24.05 7.31
N GLY A 326 17.72 -24.11 6.01
CA GLY A 326 18.56 -24.67 4.95
C GLY A 326 18.79 -26.19 5.01
N ARG A 327 18.32 -26.85 6.08
CA ARG A 327 18.48 -28.30 6.28
C ARG A 327 17.83 -29.10 5.15
N ASN A 328 18.56 -30.09 4.65
CA ASN A 328 18.15 -31.02 3.57
C ASN A 328 18.08 -30.40 2.16
N ASN A 329 18.72 -29.25 1.90
CA ASN A 329 18.83 -28.63 0.57
C ASN A 329 17.49 -28.29 -0.12
N VAL A 330 16.41 -28.07 0.65
CA VAL A 330 15.11 -27.62 0.12
C VAL A 330 14.87 -26.17 0.53
N SER A 331 14.71 -25.27 -0.44
CA SER A 331 14.36 -23.87 -0.18
C SER A 331 12.91 -23.73 0.31
N ARG A 332 12.64 -22.81 1.25
CA ARG A 332 11.29 -22.54 1.75
C ARG A 332 10.36 -21.93 0.67
N ARG A 333 10.88 -21.04 -0.19
CA ARG A 333 10.23 -20.50 -1.42
C ARG A 333 9.70 -21.59 -2.37
N SER A 334 10.16 -22.84 -2.25
CA SER A 334 9.61 -23.96 -3.04
C SER A 334 8.22 -24.46 -2.56
N PHE A 335 7.80 -24.09 -1.35
CA PHE A 335 6.50 -24.50 -0.77
C PHE A 335 5.42 -23.42 -0.89
N HIS A 336 5.80 -22.17 -0.61
CA HIS A 336 4.95 -20.98 -0.60
C HIS A 336 5.83 -19.75 -0.87
N ASP A 337 5.22 -18.63 -1.26
CA ASP A 337 5.91 -17.35 -1.35
C ASP A 337 5.99 -16.63 0.00
N ASP A 338 6.64 -15.47 0.07
CA ASP A 338 6.40 -14.56 1.20
C ASP A 338 4.89 -14.27 1.31
N ILE A 339 4.35 -14.15 2.53
CA ILE A 339 2.92 -13.90 2.74
C ILE A 339 2.72 -12.80 3.76
N SER A 340 2.06 -11.72 3.37
CA SER A 340 1.66 -10.60 4.22
C SER A 340 0.16 -10.37 4.14
N VAL A 341 -0.48 -10.22 5.30
CA VAL A 341 -1.94 -10.05 5.40
C VAL A 341 -2.30 -9.04 6.47
N ILE A 342 -3.11 -8.05 6.10
CA ILE A 342 -3.76 -7.12 7.02
C ILE A 342 -5.28 -7.35 6.97
N VAL A 343 -5.90 -7.56 8.12
CA VAL A 343 -7.36 -7.64 8.28
C VAL A 343 -7.83 -6.43 9.10
N VAL A 344 -8.68 -5.61 8.51
CA VAL A 344 -9.27 -4.42 9.14
C VAL A 344 -10.76 -4.67 9.36
N PHE A 345 -11.21 -4.67 10.61
CA PHE A 345 -12.63 -4.74 10.97
C PHE A 345 -13.27 -3.35 10.95
N LEU A 346 -14.50 -3.29 10.46
CA LEU A 346 -15.33 -2.09 10.40
C LEU A 346 -16.46 -2.25 11.43
N ASP A 347 -16.36 -1.50 12.53
CA ASP A 347 -17.27 -1.61 13.66
C ASP A 347 -18.29 -0.47 13.68
N LYS A 348 -19.57 -0.85 13.80
CA LYS A 348 -20.67 0.08 14.02
C LYS A 348 -20.46 0.82 15.34
N THR A 349 -20.44 2.15 15.28
CA THR A 349 -20.24 2.99 16.46
C THR A 349 -21.54 3.15 17.24
N SER A 350 -21.53 2.71 18.51
CA SER A 350 -22.63 2.97 19.46
C SER A 350 -22.15 3.20 20.90
N PHE A 351 -20.85 3.06 21.14
CA PHE A 351 -20.19 3.29 22.43
C PHE A 351 -18.88 4.04 22.21
N PRO A 352 -18.41 4.83 23.19
CA PRO A 352 -17.08 5.44 23.12
C PRO A 352 -16.01 4.35 23.07
N ARG A 353 -15.19 4.33 22.00
CA ARG A 353 -13.96 3.52 22.00
C ARG A 353 -12.93 4.17 22.93
N GLN A 354 -11.93 3.39 23.37
CA GLN A 354 -10.76 3.99 24.02
C GLN A 354 -10.03 4.95 23.06
N PRO A 355 -9.31 5.96 23.56
CA PRO A 355 -8.56 6.89 22.71
C PRO A 355 -7.60 6.14 21.78
N VAL A 356 -7.85 6.23 20.48
CA VAL A 356 -6.96 5.67 19.45
C VAL A 356 -5.74 6.58 19.36
N LEU A 357 -4.54 6.00 19.43
CA LEU A 357 -3.28 6.73 19.30
C LEU A 357 -2.86 6.81 17.83
N ASN A 358 -2.12 7.86 17.48
CA ASN A 358 -1.59 8.04 16.12
C ASN A 358 -0.34 7.16 15.95
N LEU A 359 -0.49 5.93 15.46
CA LEU A 359 0.53 4.88 15.50
C LEU A 359 0.83 4.30 14.11
N SER A 360 2.13 4.12 13.85
CA SER A 360 2.70 3.46 12.67
C SER A 360 3.11 2.04 13.04
N TYR A 361 2.77 1.08 12.17
CA TYR A 361 3.17 -0.32 12.28
C TYR A 361 3.74 -0.76 10.92
N THR A 362 4.99 -1.21 10.89
CA THR A 362 5.66 -1.73 9.68
C THR A 362 6.09 -3.18 9.85
N GLY A 363 6.22 -3.92 8.74
CA GLY A 363 6.22 -5.39 8.62
C GLY A 363 7.32 -6.20 9.32
N SER A 364 8.01 -5.66 10.33
CA SER A 364 8.95 -6.41 11.17
C SER A 364 8.92 -6.04 12.67
N SER A 365 8.16 -5.01 13.07
CA SER A 365 8.14 -4.53 14.46
C SER A 365 6.78 -4.72 15.14
N ASP A 366 6.75 -5.60 16.16
CA ASP A 366 5.62 -5.70 17.10
C ASP A 366 5.51 -4.46 18.02
N ARG A 367 6.45 -3.51 17.93
CA ARG A 367 6.43 -2.22 18.63
C ARG A 367 6.06 -1.11 17.63
N PRO A 368 4.86 -0.50 17.71
CA PRO A 368 4.55 0.65 16.90
C PRO A 368 5.39 1.87 17.27
N VAL A 369 5.54 2.79 16.32
CA VAL A 369 6.10 4.13 16.54
C VAL A 369 5.02 5.19 16.35
N GLN A 370 5.32 6.45 16.64
CA GLN A 370 4.41 7.56 16.36
C GLN A 370 4.19 7.69 14.85
N SER A 371 2.92 7.74 14.39
CA SER A 371 2.62 7.98 12.97
C SER A 371 2.77 9.46 12.61
N ASP A 372 3.26 9.73 11.40
CA ASP A 372 3.35 11.08 10.83
C ASP A 372 1.97 11.76 10.65
N PHE A 373 0.87 11.01 10.72
CA PHE A 373 -0.49 11.57 10.89
C PHE A 373 -0.59 12.57 12.06
N ALA A 374 0.20 12.38 13.13
CA ALA A 374 0.24 13.30 14.26
C ALA A 374 0.92 14.63 13.93
N GLN A 375 1.88 14.65 13.01
CA GLN A 375 2.64 15.83 12.62
C GLN A 375 1.87 16.69 11.61
N PHE A 376 1.20 16.05 10.65
CA PHE A 376 0.56 16.73 9.50
C PHE A 376 -0.76 17.46 9.81
N GLY A 377 -1.14 17.65 11.08
CA GLY A 377 -2.29 18.49 11.45
C GLY A 377 -3.67 17.96 11.03
N LEU A 378 -3.76 16.73 10.51
CA LEU A 378 -5.00 15.99 10.22
C LEU A 378 -5.76 15.55 11.50
N THR A 379 -5.19 15.85 12.67
CA THR A 379 -5.75 15.62 14.00
C THR A 379 -6.65 16.79 14.46
N THR A 380 -7.44 16.55 15.51
CA THR A 380 -8.70 17.27 15.80
C THR A 380 -8.58 18.78 15.96
N SER A 381 -7.51 19.32 16.54
CA SER A 381 -7.43 20.76 16.90
C SER A 381 -7.59 21.72 15.71
N ARG A 382 -7.13 21.33 14.51
CA ARG A 382 -7.26 22.15 13.29
C ARG A 382 -8.62 21.97 12.61
N LEU A 383 -9.10 20.73 12.50
CA LEU A 383 -10.39 20.40 11.88
C LEU A 383 -11.59 20.90 12.71
N ASP A 384 -11.56 20.74 14.03
CA ASP A 384 -12.61 21.23 14.92
C ASP A 384 -12.63 22.76 14.99
N SER A 385 -11.46 23.42 14.93
CA SER A 385 -11.43 24.89 14.88
C SER A 385 -11.88 25.46 13.53
N MET A 386 -11.76 24.71 12.42
CA MET A 386 -12.41 25.06 11.15
C MET A 386 -13.94 24.89 11.22
N ARG A 387 -14.45 23.79 11.80
CA ARG A 387 -15.89 23.60 12.08
C ARG A 387 -16.47 24.73 12.96
N HIS A 388 -15.73 25.14 13.98
CA HIS A 388 -16.15 26.23 14.89
C HIS A 388 -16.03 27.65 14.29
N ARG A 389 -15.29 27.85 13.19
CA ARG A 389 -15.35 29.10 12.42
C ARG A 389 -16.64 29.16 11.61
N SER A 390 -16.88 28.16 10.77
CA SER A 390 -18.08 28.07 9.92
C SER A 390 -19.39 28.32 10.70
N LEU A 391 -19.54 27.72 11.89
CA LEU A 391 -20.72 27.93 12.75
C LEU A 391 -20.81 29.35 13.35
N LYS A 392 -19.70 30.03 13.61
CA LYS A 392 -19.70 31.43 14.09
C LYS A 392 -19.99 32.41 12.96
N ASP A 393 -19.41 32.17 11.78
CA ASP A 393 -19.58 33.02 10.60
C ASP A 393 -21.05 33.02 10.12
N ILE A 394 -21.75 31.88 10.26
CA ILE A 394 -23.21 31.77 10.03
C ILE A 394 -24.00 32.61 11.05
N ILE A 395 -23.69 32.52 12.35
CA ILE A 395 -24.42 33.22 13.43
C ILE A 395 -24.20 34.75 13.38
N GLN A 396 -23.04 35.22 12.92
CA GLN A 396 -22.76 36.65 12.78
C GLN A 396 -23.48 37.31 11.59
N PHE A 397 -24.02 36.56 10.63
CA PHE A 397 -24.74 37.13 9.49
C PHE A 397 -26.20 37.50 9.80
N GLU A 398 -26.83 36.91 10.81
CA GLU A 398 -28.24 37.18 11.17
C GLU A 398 -28.41 38.30 12.23
N SER A 399 -27.32 38.88 12.74
CA SER A 399 -27.33 39.71 13.96
C SER A 399 -26.70 41.11 13.83
N GLY A 400 -26.66 41.69 12.61
CA GLY A 400 -25.90 42.92 12.34
C GLY A 400 -26.49 43.93 11.36
N SER A 401 -27.72 44.44 11.57
CA SER A 401 -28.24 45.57 10.77
C SER A 401 -29.02 46.64 11.55
N SER A 402 -28.35 47.73 11.97
CA SER A 402 -28.95 49.07 12.11
C SER A 402 -27.93 50.18 12.45
N HIS A 403 -27.97 51.27 11.66
CA HIS A 403 -27.50 52.65 11.96
C HIS A 403 -26.03 52.94 12.35
N ALA A 404 -25.52 54.19 12.28
CA ALA A 404 -25.66 55.27 11.28
C ALA A 404 -24.71 56.45 11.59
N SER A 405 -23.96 56.95 10.58
CA SER A 405 -23.25 58.27 10.57
C SER A 405 -22.10 58.44 11.61
N SER A 406 -21.21 59.44 11.56
CA SER A 406 -21.10 60.66 10.72
C SER A 406 -19.62 61.12 10.55
N SER A 407 -19.33 61.92 9.50
CA SER A 407 -18.31 63.00 9.35
C SER A 407 -16.94 62.94 10.09
N GLN A 408 -15.77 63.25 9.53
CA GLN A 408 -15.37 64.28 8.54
C GLN A 408 -14.07 63.86 7.78
N GLY A 409 -13.72 64.59 6.70
CA GLY A 409 -12.35 64.63 6.11
C GLY A 409 -11.78 66.06 6.19
N PRO A 410 -10.90 66.53 5.27
CA PRO A 410 -10.11 65.82 4.25
C PRO A 410 -8.62 66.30 4.17
N ARG A 411 -7.81 65.71 3.28
CA ARG A 411 -6.80 66.44 2.43
C ARG A 411 -6.16 65.55 1.36
N THR A 412 -5.47 66.20 0.41
CA THR A 412 -5.15 65.73 -0.96
C THR A 412 -3.64 65.53 -1.24
N PRO A 413 -3.24 64.93 -2.39
CA PRO A 413 -1.91 64.32 -2.57
C PRO A 413 -0.93 65.08 -3.50
N LEU A 414 0.29 64.54 -3.63
CA LEU A 414 1.34 64.79 -4.65
C LEU A 414 1.96 63.41 -5.01
N ALA A 415 2.00 62.94 -6.27
CA ALA A 415 2.79 63.38 -7.46
C ALA A 415 4.22 62.76 -7.48
N LEU A 416 4.46 61.71 -8.29
CA LEU A 416 5.12 61.71 -9.63
C LEU A 416 6.69 61.82 -9.57
N ASN A 417 7.45 60.74 -9.87
CA ASN A 417 7.96 60.26 -11.20
C ASN A 417 9.30 60.93 -11.62
N PRO A 418 10.05 60.47 -12.66
CA PRO A 418 10.62 59.14 -12.98
C PRO A 418 12.15 59.22 -13.36
N GLN A 419 12.71 58.22 -14.10
CA GLN A 419 13.99 58.27 -14.87
C GLN A 419 15.32 58.26 -14.04
N THR A 420 16.54 57.85 -14.46
CA THR A 420 17.19 57.17 -15.64
C THR A 420 18.68 56.79 -15.25
N LEU A 421 19.60 56.13 -16.00
CA LEU A 421 19.73 55.63 -17.40
C LEU A 421 20.72 54.40 -17.49
N GLU A 422 21.53 54.31 -18.56
CA GLU A 422 22.70 53.46 -18.94
C GLU A 422 23.84 53.22 -17.89
N GLY A 423 24.81 52.31 -18.09
CA GLY A 423 25.05 51.33 -19.17
C GLY A 423 26.53 50.88 -19.33
N GLU A 424 26.78 49.81 -20.12
CA GLU A 424 28.10 49.33 -20.65
C GLU A 424 29.24 48.94 -19.66
N SER A 425 30.33 48.26 -20.03
CA SER A 425 30.62 47.11 -20.95
C SER A 425 32.01 46.51 -20.52
N SER A 426 32.40 45.23 -20.67
CA SER A 426 32.84 44.50 -21.89
C SER A 426 33.90 43.44 -21.49
N ARG A 427 34.22 42.47 -22.40
CA ARG A 427 35.36 41.48 -22.38
C ARG A 427 35.42 40.50 -21.17
N ALA A 428 35.54 39.16 -21.29
CA ALA A 428 35.97 38.19 -22.32
C ALA A 428 37.49 37.98 -22.50
N GLN A 429 38.01 36.82 -22.05
CA GLN A 429 38.92 35.95 -22.84
C GLN A 429 39.11 34.54 -22.25
N SER A 430 39.61 33.63 -23.09
CA SER A 430 39.88 32.19 -22.90
C SER A 430 41.05 31.88 -21.94
N ASN A 431 41.16 30.69 -21.36
CA ASN A 431 41.79 29.53 -22.03
C ASN A 431 41.78 28.22 -21.22
N ARG A 432 41.76 27.11 -21.98
CA ARG A 432 42.12 25.71 -21.65
C ARG A 432 41.23 24.95 -20.66
#